data_AF-A0AA38S2M8-F1
#
_entry.id   AF-A0AA38S2M8-F1
#
_cell.length_a   1.000
_cell.length_b   1.000
_cell.length_c   1.000
_cell.angle_alpha   90.00
_cell.angle_beta   90.00
_cell.angle_gamma   90.00
#
_symmetry.space_group_name_H-M   'P 1'
#
loop_
_entity.id
_entity.type
_entity.pdbx_description
1 polymer ?
#
loop_
_entity_poly.entity_id
_entity_poly.type
_entity_poly.pdbx_seq_one_letter_code
_entity_poly.pdbx_strand_id
1 'polypeptide(L)'
;MHDPCRLLQQEAEVEVEVVDRNGEGLLSLLKKHFRLRWERSSLLYRLHLISIRGLGQVETTRELLEIDSEKNAKSARRLFGVSSLAWTGHLVHVAIPASRGEYVRWNNFLDVLPHPQGLGPLFTGQWNVYAQNPDSSSHLFGTSQGAGTAILTLLGGFHPQTQSLWLTDMAHHHLAIAFLFLIAGHMPCSSFFRVITSLVAQHMYSLPAYAFIAQDFTTQAALYTHHQYIAGFIMTGAFAHGAIFFIRDYNPEQNEDNVLARMLEHKEAIISHLSWASLFLGFHTLGLYVHNDVMLAFGTPEKQILIEPIFAQWIQSAHGPGDFLVHHAIALGLHTTTLILVKGALDARGSKLMPDKKDFGYSFPCDGPGRGGGLGMDVFIWTSCLGYWIYVFNFLAWYWQELIETLAWAHERTPLANLIRWRDKPVALSIVQARLVGLAHFSVGYIFTYAAFLIASTSGKFG
;
A
#
# COMPACT_ATOMS: atom_id res chain seq x y z
N MET A 1 -7.99 5.65 50.46
CA MET A 1 -7.43 6.08 49.17
C MET A 1 -6.17 5.27 48.94
N HIS A 2 -6.31 4.14 48.24
CA HIS A 2 -5.19 3.28 47.87
C HIS A 2 -4.90 3.48 46.39
N ASP A 3 -3.62 3.63 46.06
CA ASP A 3 -3.07 3.86 44.73
C ASP A 3 -3.27 2.61 43.83
N PRO A 4 -4.08 2.67 42.75
CA PRO A 4 -4.46 1.50 41.96
C PRO A 4 -3.35 0.96 41.06
N CYS A 5 -2.25 1.70 40.85
CA CYS A 5 -1.17 1.27 39.96
C CYS A 5 -0.23 0.22 40.59
N ARG A 6 -0.20 0.13 41.93
CA ARG A 6 0.75 -0.76 42.63
C ARG A 6 0.30 -2.22 42.71
N LEU A 7 -1.00 -2.48 42.61
CA LEU A 7 -1.55 -3.84 42.71
C LEU A 7 -1.46 -4.63 41.39
N LEU A 8 -1.45 -3.94 40.24
CA LEU A 8 -1.30 -4.58 38.93
C LEU A 8 0.16 -4.94 38.58
N GLN A 9 1.15 -4.36 39.26
CA GLN A 9 2.55 -4.77 39.13
C GLN A 9 2.87 -6.04 39.94
N GLN A 10 2.17 -6.29 41.06
CA GLN A 10 2.43 -7.47 41.91
C GLN A 10 1.81 -8.77 41.37
N GLU A 11 0.75 -8.71 40.55
CA GLU A 11 0.17 -9.91 39.93
C GLU A 11 0.89 -10.35 38.64
N ALA A 12 1.78 -9.53 38.08
CA ALA A 12 2.56 -9.86 36.88
C ALA A 12 3.87 -10.62 37.16
N GLU A 13 4.33 -10.68 38.41
CA GLU A 13 5.58 -11.38 38.78
C GLU A 13 5.39 -12.83 39.27
N VAL A 14 4.16 -13.34 39.34
CA VAL A 14 3.88 -14.69 39.89
C VAL A 14 3.63 -15.76 38.81
N GLU A 15 3.59 -15.41 37.53
CA GLU A 15 3.30 -16.36 36.43
C GLU A 15 4.55 -16.89 35.69
N VAL A 16 5.71 -16.98 36.35
CA VAL A 16 6.96 -17.53 35.75
C VAL A 16 7.40 -18.88 36.34
N GLU A 17 6.73 -19.43 37.36
CA GLU A 17 7.00 -20.79 37.83
C GLU A 17 5.75 -21.68 37.76
N VAL A 18 5.97 -22.93 37.32
CA VAL A 18 5.01 -24.04 37.21
C VAL A 18 4.38 -24.24 35.82
N VAL A 19 5.23 -24.56 34.83
CA VAL A 19 4.89 -25.57 33.81
C VAL A 19 6.11 -26.45 33.57
N ASP A 20 6.33 -27.42 34.45
CA ASP A 20 7.11 -28.62 34.11
C ASP A 20 6.49 -29.85 34.76
N ARG A 21 6.62 -30.99 34.07
CA ARG A 21 6.20 -32.36 34.37
C ARG A 21 4.83 -32.78 33.83
N ASN A 22 4.88 -33.42 32.65
CA ASN A 22 4.04 -34.53 32.14
C ASN A 22 3.47 -34.40 30.70
N GLY A 23 4.03 -33.51 29.86
CA GLY A 23 3.52 -33.25 28.50
C GLY A 23 4.17 -33.98 27.31
N GLU A 24 5.08 -34.95 27.51
CA GLU A 24 5.91 -35.46 26.40
C GLU A 24 5.26 -36.55 25.52
N GLY A 25 4.16 -37.18 25.97
CA GLY A 25 3.53 -38.28 25.22
C GLY A 25 2.71 -37.84 23.98
N LEU A 26 1.91 -36.78 24.12
CA LEU A 26 0.92 -36.39 23.11
C LEU A 26 1.53 -35.58 21.94
N LEU A 27 2.59 -34.81 22.23
CA LEU A 27 3.27 -33.97 21.25
C LEU A 27 4.11 -34.80 20.26
N SER A 28 4.61 -35.97 20.67
CA SER A 28 5.39 -36.86 19.79
C SER A 28 4.50 -37.61 18.78
N LEU A 29 3.29 -37.99 19.18
CA LEU A 29 2.30 -38.67 18.33
C LEU A 29 1.70 -37.73 17.28
N LEU A 30 1.39 -36.47 17.64
CA LEU A 30 0.91 -35.47 16.68
C LEU A 30 2.00 -35.04 15.68
N LYS A 31 3.27 -34.97 16.10
CA LYS A 31 4.40 -34.68 15.20
C LYS A 31 4.68 -35.77 14.17
N LYS A 32 4.26 -37.02 14.41
CA LYS A 32 4.52 -38.15 13.50
C LYS A 32 3.42 -38.32 12.44
N HIS A 33 2.16 -37.97 12.76
CA HIS A 33 1.04 -38.07 11.82
C HIS A 33 0.91 -36.88 10.85
N PHE A 34 1.34 -35.66 11.24
CA PHE A 34 1.28 -34.50 10.36
C PHE A 34 2.49 -34.29 9.43
N ARG A 35 3.56 -35.09 9.59
CA ARG A 35 4.83 -34.92 8.85
C ARG A 35 4.82 -35.51 7.43
N LEU A 36 3.83 -36.32 7.04
CA LEU A 36 3.85 -37.04 5.75
C LEU A 36 3.06 -36.39 4.60
N ARG A 37 2.44 -35.21 4.79
CA ARG A 37 1.58 -34.60 3.75
C ARG A 37 1.94 -33.19 3.31
N TRP A 38 3.02 -32.59 3.81
CA TRP A 38 3.30 -31.15 3.60
C TRP A 38 4.68 -30.82 3.00
N GLU A 39 5.42 -31.80 2.47
CA GLU A 39 6.76 -31.58 1.92
C GLU A 39 6.80 -30.99 0.48
N ARG A 40 5.67 -30.64 -0.12
CA ARG A 40 5.65 -29.99 -1.44
C ARG A 40 4.77 -28.76 -1.42
N SER A 41 5.34 -27.62 -1.04
CA SER A 41 5.07 -26.26 -1.58
C SER A 41 5.36 -25.19 -0.53
N SER A 42 6.43 -24.42 -0.76
CA SER A 42 6.52 -22.96 -0.60
C SER A 42 7.91 -22.52 -0.15
N LEU A 43 8.53 -21.69 -0.98
CA LEU A 43 9.75 -20.95 -0.71
C LEU A 43 9.62 -20.07 0.57
N LEU A 44 8.38 -19.71 0.94
CA LEU A 44 8.03 -18.85 2.07
C LEU A 44 8.34 -19.48 3.44
N TYR A 45 8.20 -20.80 3.59
CA TYR A 45 8.52 -21.45 4.89
C TYR A 45 10.03 -21.56 5.14
N ARG A 46 10.84 -21.69 4.07
CA ARG A 46 12.30 -21.69 4.19
C ARG A 46 12.84 -20.31 4.58
N LEU A 47 12.19 -19.23 4.13
CA LEU A 47 12.51 -17.86 4.58
C LEU A 47 12.14 -17.64 6.06
N HIS A 48 11.06 -18.24 6.55
CA HIS A 48 10.65 -18.10 7.95
C HIS A 48 11.57 -18.85 8.93
N LEU A 49 12.14 -19.99 8.52
CA LEU A 49 13.08 -20.76 9.35
C LEU A 49 14.49 -20.14 9.43
N ILE A 50 14.91 -19.34 8.45
CA ILE A 50 16.18 -18.59 8.51
C ILE A 50 16.10 -17.48 9.56
N SER A 51 14.91 -16.89 9.78
CA SER A 51 14.70 -15.86 10.80
C SER A 51 14.85 -16.36 12.25
N ILE A 52 14.75 -17.68 12.50
CA ILE A 52 14.72 -18.24 13.87
C ILE A 52 16.06 -18.86 14.27
N ARG A 53 16.94 -19.20 13.32
CA ARG A 53 18.25 -19.85 13.61
C ARG A 53 19.43 -18.90 13.74
N GLY A 54 19.24 -17.59 13.62
CA GLY A 54 20.31 -16.57 13.67
C GLY A 54 20.76 -16.11 15.06
N LEU A 55 20.36 -16.79 16.15
CA LEU A 55 20.69 -16.40 17.53
C LEU A 55 22.04 -16.95 18.04
N GLY A 56 23.10 -16.92 17.22
CA GLY A 56 24.40 -17.39 17.68
C GLY A 56 25.54 -17.26 16.69
N GLN A 57 25.94 -16.04 16.36
CA GLN A 57 27.31 -15.61 16.02
C GLN A 57 27.25 -14.16 15.48
N VAL A 58 27.80 -13.20 16.22
CA VAL A 58 27.53 -11.76 16.08
C VAL A 58 28.51 -11.03 15.14
N GLU A 59 29.57 -11.67 14.63
CA GLU A 59 30.57 -10.98 13.79
C GLU A 59 30.53 -11.37 12.29
N THR A 60 29.84 -12.43 11.90
CA THR A 60 29.73 -12.90 10.49
C THR A 60 28.43 -12.49 9.79
N THR A 61 27.47 -11.89 10.50
CA THR A 61 26.14 -11.57 9.96
C THR A 61 26.10 -10.30 9.12
N ARG A 62 27.01 -9.33 9.35
CA ARG A 62 27.01 -8.05 8.62
C ARG A 62 27.45 -8.20 7.15
N GLU A 63 28.54 -8.94 6.91
CA GLU A 63 29.01 -9.23 5.55
C GLU A 63 28.02 -10.13 4.78
N LEU A 64 27.40 -11.11 5.44
CA LEU A 64 26.37 -11.95 4.83
C LEU A 64 25.10 -11.16 4.44
N LEU A 65 24.65 -10.22 5.28
CA LEU A 65 23.47 -9.39 5.00
C LEU A 65 23.68 -8.37 3.87
N GLU A 66 24.88 -7.77 3.80
CA GLU A 66 25.22 -6.80 2.76
C GLU A 66 25.35 -7.48 1.39
N ILE A 67 26.03 -8.63 1.35
CA ILE A 67 26.13 -9.52 0.19
C ILE A 67 24.75 -10.03 -0.25
N ASP A 68 23.88 -10.41 0.69
CA ASP A 68 22.53 -10.90 0.36
C ASP A 68 21.62 -9.77 -0.15
N SER A 69 21.68 -8.56 0.40
CA SER A 69 20.85 -7.44 -0.06
C SER A 69 21.21 -7.00 -1.50
N GLU A 70 22.50 -6.94 -1.81
CA GLU A 70 22.99 -6.53 -3.13
C GLU A 70 22.74 -7.62 -4.17
N LYS A 71 22.95 -8.90 -3.81
CA LYS A 71 22.59 -10.05 -4.66
C LYS A 71 21.09 -10.12 -4.89
N ASN A 72 20.25 -9.88 -3.87
CA ASN A 72 18.80 -9.89 -4.00
C ASN A 72 18.29 -8.75 -4.89
N ALA A 73 18.86 -7.54 -4.78
CA ALA A 73 18.52 -6.41 -5.63
C ALA A 73 18.92 -6.63 -7.10
N LYS A 74 20.12 -7.19 -7.35
CA LYS A 74 20.57 -7.59 -8.70
C LYS A 74 19.68 -8.70 -9.28
N SER A 75 19.32 -9.69 -8.46
CA SER A 75 18.43 -10.80 -8.85
C SER A 75 17.03 -10.31 -9.22
N ALA A 76 16.46 -9.37 -8.45
CA ALA A 76 15.16 -8.77 -8.75
C ALA A 76 15.15 -7.99 -10.08
N ARG A 77 16.19 -7.21 -10.39
CA ARG A 77 16.28 -6.50 -11.69
C ARG A 77 16.40 -7.46 -12.86
N ARG A 78 17.18 -8.53 -12.71
CA ARG A 78 17.26 -9.59 -13.73
C ARG A 78 15.92 -10.30 -13.90
N LEU A 79 15.17 -10.55 -12.82
CA LEU A 79 13.82 -11.07 -12.88
C LEU A 79 12.90 -10.13 -13.70
N PHE A 80 12.87 -8.83 -13.39
CA PHE A 80 12.09 -7.86 -14.16
C PHE A 80 12.50 -7.81 -15.64
N GLY A 81 13.80 -7.82 -15.93
CA GLY A 81 14.32 -7.81 -17.29
C GLY A 81 13.90 -9.04 -18.09
N VAL A 82 14.11 -10.25 -17.55
CA VAL A 82 13.74 -11.51 -18.21
C VAL A 82 12.23 -11.66 -18.33
N SER A 83 11.46 -11.30 -17.30
CA SER A 83 10.00 -11.34 -17.34
C SER A 83 9.43 -10.35 -18.35
N SER A 84 9.97 -9.14 -18.47
CA SER A 84 9.52 -8.17 -19.48
C SER A 84 9.88 -8.61 -20.90
N LEU A 85 11.04 -9.25 -21.08
CA LEU A 85 11.40 -9.84 -22.37
C LEU A 85 10.47 -10.99 -22.75
N ALA A 86 10.15 -11.88 -21.80
CA ALA A 86 9.19 -12.96 -22.01
C ALA A 86 7.79 -12.41 -22.31
N TRP A 87 7.38 -11.32 -21.65
CA TRP A 87 6.11 -10.64 -21.90
C TRP A 87 6.07 -10.02 -23.30
N THR A 88 7.18 -9.42 -23.76
CA THR A 88 7.31 -8.97 -25.16
C THR A 88 7.10 -10.13 -26.12
N GLY A 89 7.74 -11.27 -25.88
CA GLY A 89 7.55 -12.48 -26.68
C GLY A 89 6.09 -12.93 -26.70
N HIS A 90 5.40 -12.89 -25.56
CA HIS A 90 3.98 -13.21 -25.50
C HIS A 90 3.12 -12.22 -26.32
N LEU A 91 3.37 -10.91 -26.21
CA LEU A 91 2.64 -9.90 -26.98
C LEU A 91 2.85 -10.08 -28.49
N VAL A 92 4.10 -10.26 -28.93
CA VAL A 92 4.47 -10.40 -30.35
C VAL A 92 3.93 -11.68 -30.97
N HIS A 93 4.01 -12.81 -30.25
CA HIS A 93 3.67 -14.11 -30.81
C HIS A 93 2.22 -14.55 -30.57
N VAL A 94 1.52 -13.96 -29.60
CA VAL A 94 0.17 -14.40 -29.21
C VAL A 94 -0.82 -13.25 -29.28
N ALA A 95 -0.58 -12.15 -28.57
CA ALA A 95 -1.58 -11.08 -28.45
C ALA A 95 -1.79 -10.30 -29.76
N ILE A 96 -0.72 -9.95 -30.48
CA ILE A 96 -0.79 -9.24 -31.76
C ILE A 96 -1.48 -10.10 -32.83
N PRO A 97 -1.09 -11.37 -33.08
CA PRO A 97 -1.82 -12.25 -33.98
C PRO A 97 -3.30 -12.41 -33.60
N ALA A 98 -3.60 -12.62 -32.31
CA ALA A 98 -4.99 -12.72 -31.84
C ALA A 98 -5.79 -11.44 -32.11
N SER A 99 -5.18 -10.26 -31.97
CA SER A 99 -5.80 -8.98 -32.30
C SER A 99 -6.06 -8.79 -33.79
N ARG A 100 -5.44 -9.60 -34.66
CA ARG A 100 -5.62 -9.62 -36.12
C ARG A 100 -6.47 -10.80 -36.60
N GLY A 101 -7.11 -11.52 -35.67
CA GLY A 101 -7.96 -12.67 -35.97
C GLY A 101 -7.20 -13.98 -36.27
N GLU A 102 -5.89 -14.03 -36.00
CA GLU A 102 -5.08 -15.23 -36.13
C GLU A 102 -5.00 -15.98 -34.80
N TYR A 103 -5.21 -17.30 -34.84
CA TYR A 103 -5.18 -18.14 -33.66
C TYR A 103 -3.81 -18.79 -33.47
N VAL A 104 -3.02 -18.27 -32.53
CA VAL A 104 -1.75 -18.88 -32.09
C VAL A 104 -1.93 -19.52 -30.71
N ARG A 105 -1.62 -20.81 -30.63
CA ARG A 105 -1.71 -21.67 -29.44
C ARG A 105 -0.46 -22.53 -29.33
N TRP A 106 -0.31 -23.24 -28.21
CA TRP A 106 0.86 -24.09 -27.95
C TRP A 106 1.13 -25.16 -29.01
N ASN A 107 0.11 -25.61 -29.75
CA ASN A 107 0.24 -26.63 -30.79
C ASN A 107 0.75 -26.09 -32.13
N ASN A 108 0.66 -24.78 -32.40
CA ASN A 108 1.11 -24.17 -33.67
C ASN A 108 2.06 -22.97 -33.47
N PHE A 109 2.42 -22.64 -32.22
CA PHE A 109 3.30 -21.52 -31.87
C PHE A 109 4.67 -21.56 -32.55
N LEU A 110 5.21 -22.77 -32.78
CA LEU A 110 6.52 -22.95 -33.42
C LEU A 110 6.46 -22.86 -34.95
N ASP A 111 5.27 -22.98 -35.54
CA ASP A 111 5.07 -23.04 -36.99
C ASP A 111 4.58 -21.71 -37.57
N VAL A 112 3.97 -20.84 -36.73
CA VAL A 112 3.47 -19.53 -37.15
C VAL A 112 4.53 -18.47 -36.88
N LEU A 113 4.97 -17.80 -37.95
CA LEU A 113 5.90 -16.68 -37.86
C LEU A 113 5.18 -15.42 -37.36
N PRO A 114 5.69 -14.71 -36.34
CA PRO A 114 5.08 -13.47 -35.86
C PRO A 114 5.26 -12.30 -36.85
N HIS A 115 6.22 -12.39 -37.77
CA HIS A 115 6.47 -11.40 -38.80
C HIS A 115 6.85 -12.12 -40.11
N PRO A 116 6.37 -11.65 -41.29
CA PRO A 116 6.58 -12.36 -42.57
C PRO A 116 8.05 -12.63 -42.92
N GLN A 117 8.96 -11.74 -42.52
CA GLN A 117 10.41 -11.87 -42.77
C GLN A 117 11.17 -12.65 -41.68
N GLY A 118 10.46 -13.20 -40.69
CA GLY A 118 11.05 -13.95 -39.59
C GLY A 118 12.12 -13.17 -38.82
N LEU A 119 13.16 -13.87 -38.37
CA LEU A 119 14.29 -13.30 -37.62
C LEU A 119 15.43 -12.76 -38.50
N GLY A 120 15.35 -12.87 -39.82
CA GLY A 120 16.40 -12.42 -40.73
C GLY A 120 16.82 -10.95 -40.51
N PRO A 121 15.86 -9.99 -40.54
CA PRO A 121 16.13 -8.57 -40.29
C PRO A 121 16.72 -8.25 -38.92
N LEU A 122 16.47 -9.09 -37.90
CA LEU A 122 17.03 -8.93 -36.56
C LEU A 122 18.56 -9.07 -36.59
N PHE A 123 19.07 -10.11 -37.24
CA PHE A 123 20.50 -10.43 -37.29
C PHE A 123 21.28 -9.58 -38.29
N THR A 124 20.61 -9.04 -39.33
CA THR A 124 21.23 -8.13 -40.29
C THR A 124 21.24 -6.66 -39.82
N GLY A 125 20.65 -6.37 -38.67
CA GLY A 125 20.57 -5.01 -38.11
C GLY A 125 19.51 -4.12 -38.75
N GLN A 126 18.63 -4.67 -39.60
CA GLN A 126 17.57 -3.94 -40.29
C GLN A 126 16.28 -3.92 -39.46
N TRP A 127 16.35 -3.43 -38.22
CA TRP A 127 15.23 -3.51 -37.27
C TRP A 127 14.02 -2.65 -37.65
N ASN A 128 14.22 -1.65 -38.51
CA ASN A 128 13.14 -0.78 -38.98
C ASN A 128 12.03 -1.53 -39.71
N VAL A 129 12.33 -2.70 -40.28
CA VAL A 129 11.36 -3.55 -40.98
C VAL A 129 10.22 -3.97 -40.05
N TYR A 130 10.51 -4.27 -38.78
CA TYR A 130 9.50 -4.71 -37.81
C TYR A 130 8.49 -3.63 -37.41
N ALA A 131 8.75 -2.37 -37.79
CA ALA A 131 7.85 -1.24 -37.59
C ALA A 131 7.05 -0.85 -38.85
N GLN A 132 7.31 -1.50 -39.98
CA GLN A 132 6.65 -1.18 -41.25
C GLN A 132 5.24 -1.77 -41.31
N ASN A 133 4.33 -1.03 -41.95
CA ASN A 133 2.93 -1.40 -42.13
C ASN A 133 2.20 -1.68 -40.78
N PRO A 134 2.02 -0.64 -39.94
CA PRO A 134 1.21 -0.74 -38.72
C PRO A 134 -0.26 -1.02 -39.06
N ASP A 135 -1.02 -1.45 -38.05
CA ASP A 135 -2.47 -1.61 -38.17
C ASP A 135 -3.12 -0.27 -38.55
N SER A 136 -4.07 -0.31 -39.49
CA SER A 136 -4.71 0.90 -40.01
C SER A 136 -5.65 1.55 -38.98
N SER A 137 -6.01 2.82 -39.18
CA SER A 137 -7.01 3.50 -38.34
C SER A 137 -8.41 2.86 -38.42
N SER A 138 -8.68 2.10 -39.48
CA SER A 138 -9.92 1.33 -39.71
C SER A 138 -9.80 -0.14 -39.30
N HIS A 139 -8.72 -0.53 -38.63
CA HIS A 139 -8.54 -1.90 -38.17
C HIS A 139 -9.67 -2.33 -37.22
N LEU A 140 -10.24 -3.51 -37.46
CA LEU A 140 -11.24 -4.12 -36.60
C LEU A 140 -10.57 -5.15 -35.69
N PHE A 141 -10.47 -4.82 -34.41
CA PHE A 141 -9.80 -5.62 -33.40
C PHE A 141 -10.40 -7.04 -33.31
N GLY A 142 -9.52 -8.04 -33.39
CA GLY A 142 -9.87 -9.46 -33.44
C GLY A 142 -10.13 -10.00 -34.85
N THR A 143 -9.89 -9.22 -35.90
CA THR A 143 -10.11 -9.63 -37.30
C THR A 143 -8.94 -9.21 -38.19
N SER A 144 -8.83 -9.80 -39.38
CA SER A 144 -7.79 -9.44 -40.35
C SER A 144 -8.10 -8.16 -41.14
N GLN A 145 -9.27 -7.55 -40.93
CA GLN A 145 -9.68 -6.36 -41.68
C GLN A 145 -8.92 -5.12 -41.21
N GLY A 146 -8.12 -4.55 -42.11
CA GLY A 146 -7.30 -3.38 -41.81
C GLY A 146 -6.07 -3.68 -40.95
N ALA A 147 -5.74 -4.96 -40.77
CA ALA A 147 -4.57 -5.42 -40.02
C ALA A 147 -3.28 -5.20 -40.83
N GLY A 148 -2.24 -4.73 -40.14
CA GLY A 148 -0.89 -4.58 -40.65
C GLY A 148 -0.02 -5.80 -40.37
N THR A 149 1.29 -5.65 -40.57
CA THR A 149 2.29 -6.69 -40.29
C THR A 149 3.31 -6.26 -39.23
N ALA A 150 3.34 -4.99 -38.83
CA ALA A 150 4.27 -4.50 -37.81
C ALA A 150 4.11 -5.26 -36.49
N ILE A 151 5.22 -5.46 -35.78
CA ILE A 151 5.24 -6.10 -34.45
C ILE A 151 5.78 -5.17 -33.36
N LEU A 152 6.54 -4.14 -33.74
CA LEU A 152 7.14 -3.17 -32.83
C LEU A 152 6.99 -1.79 -33.44
N THR A 153 6.21 -0.90 -32.82
CA THR A 153 5.95 0.44 -33.34
C THR A 153 6.20 1.52 -32.29
N LEU A 154 6.04 2.78 -32.67
CA LEU A 154 6.06 3.93 -31.77
C LEU A 154 5.06 4.98 -32.29
N LEU A 155 3.81 4.55 -32.47
CA LEU A 155 2.76 5.38 -33.09
C LEU A 155 2.31 6.50 -32.14
N GLY A 156 2.14 6.15 -30.85
CA GLY A 156 1.51 7.03 -29.89
C GLY A 156 -0.01 7.15 -30.10
N GLY A 157 -0.68 7.78 -29.13
CA GLY A 157 -2.14 7.90 -29.12
C GLY A 157 -2.84 6.55 -28.88
N PHE A 158 -4.08 6.45 -29.38
CA PHE A 158 -4.95 5.31 -29.12
C PHE A 158 -5.48 4.70 -30.41
N HIS A 159 -5.68 3.39 -30.38
CA HIS A 159 -6.38 2.67 -31.44
C HIS A 159 -7.84 3.17 -31.52
N PRO A 160 -8.34 3.65 -32.68
CA PRO A 160 -9.61 4.37 -32.77
C PRO A 160 -10.83 3.58 -32.28
N GLN A 161 -10.89 2.28 -32.58
CA GLN A 161 -12.01 1.43 -32.17
C GLN A 161 -11.98 1.07 -30.67
N THR A 162 -10.85 0.62 -30.16
CA THR A 162 -10.73 0.11 -28.78
C THR A 162 -10.47 1.21 -27.76
N GLN A 163 -10.09 2.41 -28.22
CA GLN A 163 -9.68 3.55 -27.40
C GLN A 163 -8.60 3.21 -26.37
N SER A 164 -7.68 2.32 -26.76
CA SER A 164 -6.59 1.83 -25.92
C SER A 164 -5.25 1.94 -26.64
N LEU A 165 -4.15 1.80 -25.90
CA LEU A 165 -2.80 1.80 -26.46
C LEU A 165 -2.62 0.69 -27.50
N TRP A 166 -1.80 0.96 -28.51
CA TRP A 166 -1.47 -0.03 -29.54
C TRP A 166 -0.68 -1.21 -28.94
N LEU A 167 -1.06 -2.44 -29.28
CA LEU A 167 -0.35 -3.65 -28.82
C LEU A 167 1.11 -3.68 -29.26
N THR A 168 1.41 -3.18 -30.45
CA THR A 168 2.75 -3.06 -31.01
C THR A 168 3.61 -2.02 -30.27
N ASP A 169 3.00 -0.92 -29.78
CA ASP A 169 3.68 0.06 -28.93
C ASP A 169 3.94 -0.52 -27.53
N MET A 170 2.99 -1.29 -26.97
CA MET A 170 3.18 -2.00 -25.69
C MET A 170 4.29 -3.06 -25.79
N ALA A 171 4.34 -3.83 -26.88
CA ALA A 171 5.41 -4.80 -27.13
C ALA A 171 6.77 -4.11 -27.20
N HIS A 172 6.87 -2.98 -27.92
CA HIS A 172 8.10 -2.21 -28.00
C HIS A 172 8.49 -1.62 -26.64
N HIS A 173 7.54 -1.10 -25.87
CA HIS A 173 7.79 -0.63 -24.51
C HIS A 173 8.39 -1.73 -23.63
N HIS A 174 7.79 -2.93 -23.62
CA HIS A 174 8.27 -4.05 -22.83
C HIS A 174 9.65 -4.54 -23.25
N LEU A 175 9.96 -4.49 -24.54
CA LEU A 175 11.27 -4.82 -25.07
C LEU A 175 12.33 -3.82 -24.59
N ALA A 176 12.02 -2.52 -24.69
CA ALA A 176 12.91 -1.45 -24.27
C ALA A 176 13.21 -1.52 -22.76
N ILE A 177 12.19 -1.66 -21.91
CA ILE A 177 12.40 -1.77 -20.46
C ILE A 177 13.12 -3.07 -20.07
N ALA A 178 12.95 -4.15 -20.83
CA ALA A 178 13.69 -5.39 -20.58
C ALA A 178 15.20 -5.16 -20.71
N PHE A 179 15.64 -4.51 -21.77
CA PHE A 179 17.06 -4.16 -21.95
C PHE A 179 17.54 -3.20 -20.86
N LEU A 180 16.75 -2.18 -20.50
CA LEU A 180 17.10 -1.26 -19.41
C LEU A 180 17.30 -2.01 -18.09
N PHE A 181 16.40 -2.92 -17.72
CA PHE A 181 16.53 -3.69 -16.48
C PHE A 181 17.64 -4.74 -16.51
N LEU A 182 17.91 -5.34 -17.66
CA LEU A 182 19.03 -6.28 -17.81
C LEU A 182 20.38 -5.56 -17.66
N ILE A 183 20.54 -4.40 -18.29
CA ILE A 183 21.75 -3.56 -18.15
C ILE A 183 21.85 -3.02 -16.73
N ALA A 184 20.77 -2.46 -16.17
CA ALA A 184 20.74 -1.96 -14.79
C ALA A 184 20.92 -3.09 -13.75
N GLY A 185 20.59 -4.33 -14.09
CA GLY A 185 20.87 -5.53 -13.28
C GLY A 185 22.37 -5.81 -13.07
N HIS A 186 23.24 -5.13 -13.83
CA HIS A 186 24.69 -5.20 -13.69
C HIS A 186 25.26 -4.05 -12.85
N MET A 187 24.45 -3.04 -12.50
CA MET A 187 24.83 -1.94 -11.62
C MET A 187 24.32 -2.17 -10.19
N PRO A 188 25.05 -1.77 -9.14
CA PRO A 188 24.50 -1.66 -7.79
C PRO A 188 23.60 -0.42 -7.72
N CYS A 189 22.32 -0.61 -7.43
CA CYS A 189 21.35 0.48 -7.27
C CYS A 189 20.26 0.08 -6.27
N SER A 190 19.87 1.04 -5.43
CA SER A 190 18.82 0.93 -4.39
C SER A 190 17.42 1.15 -4.97
N SER A 191 16.48 0.25 -4.64
CA SER A 191 15.13 0.22 -5.19
C SER A 191 14.19 1.28 -4.59
N PHE A 192 13.29 1.84 -5.41
CA PHE A 192 12.20 2.71 -4.97
C PHE A 192 10.85 2.19 -5.49
N PHE A 193 10.17 1.35 -4.72
CA PHE A 193 8.90 0.70 -5.13
C PHE A 193 7.63 1.33 -4.54
N ARG A 194 7.70 2.50 -3.91
CA ARG A 194 6.61 3.01 -3.06
C ARG A 194 5.55 3.86 -3.77
N VAL A 195 5.91 4.55 -4.85
CA VAL A 195 5.03 5.53 -5.54
C VAL A 195 4.28 4.91 -6.74
N ILE A 196 4.69 3.71 -7.16
CA ILE A 196 4.28 3.11 -8.43
C ILE A 196 2.79 2.76 -8.44
N THR A 197 2.19 2.32 -7.32
CA THR A 197 0.77 1.94 -7.31
C THR A 197 -0.17 3.12 -7.59
N SER A 198 0.13 4.32 -7.05
CA SER A 198 -0.66 5.52 -7.37
C SER A 198 -0.41 5.95 -8.82
N LEU A 199 0.83 5.86 -9.30
CA LEU A 199 1.18 6.14 -10.69
C LEU A 199 0.44 5.20 -11.67
N VAL A 200 0.31 3.92 -11.33
CA VAL A 200 -0.48 2.95 -12.10
C VAL A 200 -1.92 3.39 -12.22
N ALA A 201 -2.57 3.80 -11.12
CA ALA A 201 -3.92 4.35 -11.19
C ALA A 201 -4.01 5.58 -12.11
N GLN A 202 -3.08 6.54 -11.95
CA GLN A 202 -3.07 7.77 -12.76
C GLN A 202 -2.84 7.49 -14.26
N HIS A 203 -1.96 6.55 -14.60
CA HIS A 203 -1.72 6.19 -15.99
C HIS A 203 -2.81 5.30 -16.58
N MET A 204 -3.43 4.38 -15.81
CA MET A 204 -4.44 3.49 -16.36
C MET A 204 -5.74 4.19 -16.73
N TYR A 205 -6.12 5.28 -16.04
CA TYR A 205 -7.31 6.03 -16.42
C TYR A 205 -7.06 6.98 -17.61
N SER A 206 -5.85 7.57 -17.69
CA SER A 206 -5.50 8.55 -18.72
C SER A 206 -4.93 7.92 -20.00
N LEU A 207 -4.28 6.76 -19.88
CA LEU A 207 -3.68 5.97 -20.96
C LEU A 207 -4.21 4.52 -20.88
N PRO A 208 -5.45 4.26 -21.33
CA PRO A 208 -6.05 2.93 -21.23
C PRO A 208 -5.23 1.87 -21.99
N ALA A 209 -4.74 0.85 -21.30
CA ALA A 209 -3.90 -0.20 -21.89
C ALA A 209 -4.71 -1.40 -22.42
N TYR A 210 -5.97 -1.55 -21.99
CA TYR A 210 -6.81 -2.69 -22.34
C TYR A 210 -7.88 -2.30 -23.35
N ALA A 211 -8.12 -3.16 -24.34
CA ALA A 211 -9.12 -2.90 -25.37
C ALA A 211 -10.51 -2.70 -24.75
N PHE A 212 -11.21 -1.64 -25.19
CA PHE A 212 -12.57 -1.28 -24.78
C PHE A 212 -12.76 -0.86 -23.32
N ILE A 213 -11.70 -0.83 -22.50
CA ILE A 213 -11.83 -0.44 -21.09
C ILE A 213 -12.22 1.03 -20.91
N ALA A 214 -11.88 1.89 -21.88
CA ALA A 214 -12.28 3.30 -21.88
C ALA A 214 -13.80 3.50 -22.06
N GLN A 215 -14.50 2.47 -22.56
CA GLN A 215 -15.95 2.47 -22.74
C GLN A 215 -16.67 1.85 -21.53
N ASP A 216 -15.98 1.02 -20.75
CA ASP A 216 -16.50 0.47 -19.49
C ASP A 216 -16.17 1.41 -18.32
N PHE A 217 -17.05 2.39 -18.13
CA PHE A 217 -16.89 3.39 -17.07
C PHE A 217 -16.89 2.79 -15.66
N THR A 218 -17.64 1.71 -15.42
CA THR A 218 -17.73 1.09 -14.09
C THR A 218 -16.42 0.41 -13.74
N THR A 219 -15.85 -0.37 -14.66
CA THR A 219 -14.55 -1.02 -14.46
C THR A 219 -13.43 0.01 -14.31
N GLN A 220 -13.42 1.07 -15.12
CA GLN A 220 -12.40 2.11 -15.03
C GLN A 220 -12.45 2.85 -13.68
N ALA A 221 -13.64 3.24 -13.21
CA ALA A 221 -13.81 3.89 -11.93
C ALA A 221 -13.42 2.98 -10.75
N ALA A 222 -13.79 1.70 -10.82
CA ALA A 222 -13.44 0.70 -9.82
C ALA A 222 -11.93 0.47 -9.74
N LEU A 223 -11.24 0.32 -10.88
CA LEU A 223 -9.79 0.08 -10.94
C LEU A 223 -9.00 1.28 -10.41
N TYR A 224 -9.37 2.50 -10.78
CA TYR A 224 -8.73 3.72 -10.27
C TYR A 224 -8.86 3.79 -8.75
N THR A 225 -10.09 3.65 -8.24
CA THR A 225 -10.39 3.69 -6.81
C THR A 225 -9.61 2.61 -6.06
N HIS A 226 -9.66 1.38 -6.54
CA HIS A 226 -8.96 0.23 -5.95
C HIS A 226 -7.45 0.48 -5.78
N HIS A 227 -6.77 0.92 -6.84
CA HIS A 227 -5.33 1.15 -6.81
C HIS A 227 -4.97 2.36 -5.94
N GLN A 228 -5.80 3.42 -5.89
CA GLN A 228 -5.56 4.55 -4.99
C GLN A 228 -5.72 4.16 -3.51
N TYR A 229 -6.71 3.34 -3.15
CA TYR A 229 -6.81 2.81 -1.78
C TYR A 229 -5.60 1.95 -1.42
N ILE A 230 -5.18 1.03 -2.29
CA ILE A 230 -3.99 0.19 -2.05
C ILE A 230 -2.75 1.06 -1.90
N ALA A 231 -2.57 2.08 -2.75
CA ALA A 231 -1.45 3.02 -2.64
C ALA A 231 -1.45 3.72 -1.28
N GLY A 232 -2.62 4.16 -0.78
CA GLY A 232 -2.77 4.72 0.56
C GLY A 232 -2.32 3.77 1.66
N PHE A 233 -2.77 2.52 1.65
CA PHE A 233 -2.37 1.51 2.64
C PHE A 233 -0.88 1.16 2.60
N ILE A 234 -0.29 1.06 1.40
CA ILE A 234 1.15 0.80 1.26
C ILE A 234 1.96 1.99 1.79
N MET A 235 1.52 3.22 1.51
CA MET A 235 2.19 4.43 1.99
C MET A 235 2.14 4.55 3.51
N THR A 236 0.98 4.36 4.14
CA THR A 236 0.86 4.39 5.61
C THR A 236 1.69 3.26 6.25
N GLY A 237 1.66 2.06 5.68
CA GLY A 237 2.50 0.95 6.11
C GLY A 237 3.99 1.24 6.04
N ALA A 238 4.45 1.93 4.99
CA ALA A 238 5.86 2.32 4.85
C ALA A 238 6.33 3.24 5.99
N PHE A 239 5.53 4.23 6.36
CA PHE A 239 5.83 5.11 7.50
C PHE A 239 5.74 4.38 8.85
N ALA A 240 4.77 3.47 9.02
CA ALA A 240 4.68 2.63 10.21
C ALA A 240 5.94 1.77 10.39
N HIS A 241 6.41 1.11 9.32
CA HIS A 241 7.67 0.36 9.35
C HIS A 241 8.89 1.25 9.57
N GLY A 242 8.90 2.47 9.02
CA GLY A 242 9.95 3.46 9.31
C GLY A 242 10.03 3.82 10.79
N ALA A 243 8.88 3.96 11.46
CA ALA A 243 8.85 4.22 12.89
C ALA A 243 9.25 3.00 13.74
N ILE A 244 8.85 1.78 13.33
CA ILE A 244 9.33 0.53 13.96
C ILE A 244 10.86 0.44 13.87
N PHE A 245 11.43 0.78 12.70
CA PHE A 245 12.87 0.86 12.53
C PHE A 245 13.52 1.85 13.51
N PHE A 246 12.96 3.05 13.67
CA PHE A 246 13.49 4.03 14.63
C PHE A 246 13.46 3.56 16.09
N ILE A 247 12.47 2.75 16.47
CA ILE A 247 12.35 2.23 17.84
C ILE A 247 13.31 1.06 18.06
N ARG A 248 13.29 0.07 17.16
CA ARG A 248 13.90 -1.24 17.39
C ARG A 248 15.33 -1.35 16.84
N ASP A 249 15.56 -0.79 15.67
CA ASP A 249 16.74 -1.12 14.86
C ASP A 249 17.72 0.08 14.72
N TYR A 250 17.27 1.31 14.98
CA TYR A 250 18.10 2.51 14.87
C TYR A 250 19.08 2.64 16.05
N ASN A 251 20.39 2.63 15.73
CA ASN A 251 21.46 2.90 16.69
C ASN A 251 22.09 4.29 16.45
N PRO A 252 21.98 5.25 17.40
CA PRO A 252 22.59 6.57 17.29
C PRO A 252 24.10 6.56 17.10
N GLU A 253 24.83 5.70 17.82
CA GLU A 253 26.30 5.67 17.81
C GLU A 253 26.84 5.29 16.42
N GLN A 254 26.15 4.38 15.74
CA GLN A 254 26.53 3.93 14.39
C GLN A 254 26.13 4.92 13.30
N ASN A 255 25.23 5.85 13.61
CA ASN A 255 24.68 6.82 12.67
C ASN A 255 25.11 8.25 13.02
N GLU A 256 26.11 8.42 13.89
CA GLU A 256 26.66 9.71 14.25
C GLU A 256 27.14 10.45 12.99
N ASP A 257 26.90 11.77 12.95
CA ASP A 257 27.26 12.68 11.85
C ASP A 257 26.67 12.38 10.47
N ASN A 258 25.77 11.40 10.35
CA ASN A 258 25.11 11.12 9.07
C ASN A 258 23.84 11.98 8.88
N VAL A 259 23.28 11.93 7.67
CA VAL A 259 22.07 12.69 7.31
C VAL A 259 20.86 12.33 8.16
N LEU A 260 20.77 11.10 8.65
CA LEU A 260 19.66 10.59 9.44
C LEU A 260 19.72 11.12 10.88
N ALA A 261 20.90 11.12 11.52
CA ALA A 261 21.10 11.74 12.82
C ALA A 261 20.86 13.25 12.75
N ARG A 262 21.43 13.93 11.75
CA ARG A 262 21.19 15.36 11.52
C ARG A 262 19.71 15.68 11.39
N MET A 263 18.93 14.88 10.66
CA MET A 263 17.48 15.05 10.53
C MET A 263 16.76 15.01 11.90
N LEU A 264 17.14 14.08 12.77
CA LEU A 264 16.54 13.95 14.10
C LEU A 264 16.84 15.13 15.02
N GLU A 265 18.01 15.77 14.87
CA GLU A 265 18.39 16.96 15.65
C GLU A 265 17.48 18.17 15.39
N HIS A 266 16.96 18.30 14.17
CA HIS A 266 16.07 19.40 13.78
C HIS A 266 14.62 18.94 13.49
N LYS A 267 14.19 17.83 14.08
CA LYS A 267 12.84 17.26 13.87
C LYS A 267 11.70 18.24 14.14
N GLU A 268 11.85 19.11 15.13
CA GLU A 268 10.83 20.10 15.51
C GLU A 268 10.60 21.14 14.41
N ALA A 269 11.66 21.51 13.68
CA ALA A 269 11.55 22.41 12.53
C ALA A 269 10.76 21.74 11.40
N ILE A 270 11.00 20.46 11.11
CA ILE A 270 10.27 19.70 10.09
C ILE A 270 8.77 19.62 10.45
N ILE A 271 8.46 19.22 11.68
CA ILE A 271 7.09 19.07 12.17
C ILE A 271 6.35 20.41 12.15
N SER A 272 6.98 21.50 12.60
CA SER A 272 6.35 22.83 12.61
C SER A 272 6.06 23.38 11.22
N HIS A 273 6.96 23.19 10.25
CA HIS A 273 6.71 23.62 8.86
C HIS A 273 5.59 22.80 8.20
N LEU A 274 5.54 21.48 8.42
CA LEU A 274 4.43 20.65 7.95
C LEU A 274 3.10 21.07 8.60
N SER A 275 3.10 21.39 9.90
CA SER A 275 1.92 21.92 10.59
C SER A 275 1.47 23.26 10.01
N TRP A 276 2.41 24.17 9.72
CA TRP A 276 2.09 25.45 9.10
C TRP A 276 1.49 25.26 7.71
N ALA A 277 2.07 24.41 6.87
CA ALA A 277 1.55 24.13 5.53
C ALA A 277 0.13 23.52 5.57
N SER A 278 -0.11 22.56 6.48
CA SER A 278 -1.45 21.99 6.70
C SER A 278 -2.46 23.04 7.16
N LEU A 279 -2.11 23.90 8.12
CA LEU A 279 -3.01 24.96 8.60
C LEU A 279 -3.27 26.00 7.50
N PHE A 280 -2.23 26.41 6.78
CA PHE A 280 -2.33 27.34 5.65
C PHE A 280 -3.29 26.79 4.59
N LEU A 281 -3.06 25.57 4.11
CA LEU A 281 -3.94 24.94 3.13
C LEU A 281 -5.37 24.76 3.67
N GLY A 282 -5.50 24.40 4.95
CA GLY A 282 -6.79 24.20 5.62
C GLY A 282 -7.64 25.47 5.67
N PHE A 283 -7.08 26.55 6.21
CA PHE A 283 -7.81 27.83 6.33
C PHE A 283 -8.22 28.40 4.96
N HIS A 284 -7.34 28.34 3.96
CA HIS A 284 -7.64 28.92 2.65
C HIS A 284 -8.59 28.03 1.83
N THR A 285 -8.39 26.71 1.81
CA THR A 285 -9.23 25.81 1.02
C THR A 285 -10.64 25.75 1.58
N LEU A 286 -10.78 25.48 2.89
CA LEU A 286 -12.09 25.45 3.55
C LEU A 286 -12.74 26.83 3.54
N GLY A 287 -11.97 27.89 3.76
CA GLY A 287 -12.46 29.27 3.72
C GLY A 287 -13.08 29.62 2.36
N LEU A 288 -12.44 29.23 1.26
CA LEU A 288 -12.98 29.44 -0.09
C LEU A 288 -14.24 28.61 -0.36
N TYR A 289 -14.28 27.34 0.07
CA TYR A 289 -15.51 26.53 -0.03
C TYR A 289 -16.67 27.18 0.72
N VAL A 290 -16.46 27.56 1.99
CA VAL A 290 -17.49 28.21 2.82
C VAL A 290 -17.92 29.55 2.23
N HIS A 291 -16.97 30.37 1.75
CA HIS A 291 -17.27 31.63 1.07
C HIS A 291 -18.18 31.39 -0.14
N ASN A 292 -17.81 30.45 -1.02
CA ASN A 292 -18.56 30.15 -2.24
C ASN A 292 -19.96 29.59 -1.94
N ASP A 293 -20.10 28.73 -0.93
CA ASP A 293 -21.40 28.20 -0.49
C ASP A 293 -22.30 29.30 0.07
N VAL A 294 -21.75 30.23 0.86
CA VAL A 294 -22.53 31.36 1.40
C VAL A 294 -22.98 32.30 0.28
N MET A 295 -22.13 32.59 -0.70
CA MET A 295 -22.50 33.43 -1.86
C MET A 295 -23.59 32.76 -2.71
N LEU A 296 -23.57 31.44 -2.87
CA LEU A 296 -24.64 30.68 -3.52
C LEU A 296 -25.94 30.72 -2.73
N ALA A 297 -25.86 30.50 -1.41
CA ALA A 297 -27.01 30.53 -0.53
C ALA A 297 -27.72 31.91 -0.53
N PHE A 298 -26.97 32.99 -0.73
CA PHE A 298 -27.50 34.34 -0.87
C PHE A 298 -27.99 34.69 -2.29
N GLY A 299 -27.91 33.77 -3.25
CA GLY A 299 -28.37 33.99 -4.62
C GLY A 299 -27.48 34.95 -5.42
N THR A 300 -26.21 35.14 -5.01
CA THR A 300 -25.23 36.00 -5.70
C THR A 300 -24.03 35.18 -6.17
N PRO A 301 -24.19 34.25 -7.14
CA PRO A 301 -23.13 33.38 -7.63
C PRO A 301 -21.95 34.15 -8.27
N GLU A 302 -22.18 35.36 -8.78
CA GLU A 302 -21.15 36.21 -9.38
C GLU A 302 -20.11 36.70 -8.36
N LYS A 303 -20.38 36.60 -7.06
CA LYS A 303 -19.47 36.98 -5.97
C LYS A 303 -18.60 35.83 -5.46
N GLN A 304 -18.71 34.66 -6.09
CA GLN A 304 -17.80 33.56 -5.82
C GLN A 304 -16.36 33.91 -6.19
N ILE A 305 -15.43 33.34 -5.43
CA ILE A 305 -14.02 33.42 -5.75
C ILE A 305 -13.66 32.15 -6.52
N LEU A 306 -13.60 32.30 -7.84
CA LEU A 306 -13.20 31.24 -8.76
C LEU A 306 -11.77 31.52 -9.22
N ILE A 307 -10.83 30.70 -8.77
CA ILE A 307 -9.42 30.83 -9.11
C ILE A 307 -9.09 29.82 -10.21
N GLU A 308 -8.57 30.32 -11.32
CA GLU A 308 -8.13 29.46 -12.42
C GLU A 308 -6.78 28.80 -12.09
N PRO A 309 -6.63 27.49 -12.33
CA PRO A 309 -5.36 26.81 -12.08
C PRO A 309 -4.40 27.04 -13.26
N ILE A 310 -3.88 28.27 -13.39
CA ILE A 310 -3.04 28.71 -14.51
C ILE A 310 -1.81 27.81 -14.71
N PHE A 311 -1.21 27.28 -13.63
CA PHE A 311 -0.06 26.37 -13.75
C PHE A 311 -0.46 25.00 -14.32
N ALA A 312 -1.62 24.46 -13.92
CA ALA A 312 -2.14 23.23 -14.50
C ALA A 312 -2.55 23.48 -15.95
N GLN A 313 -3.22 24.59 -16.24
CA GLN A 313 -3.56 25.02 -17.59
C GLN A 313 -2.33 25.34 -18.44
N TRP A 314 -1.18 25.70 -17.86
CA TRP A 314 0.04 25.87 -18.63
C TRP A 314 0.59 24.51 -19.05
N ILE A 315 0.65 23.54 -18.13
CA ILE A 315 0.98 22.13 -18.46
C ILE A 315 -0.04 21.56 -19.46
N GLN A 316 -1.31 21.92 -19.29
CA GLN A 316 -2.44 21.44 -20.07
C GLN A 316 -2.82 22.37 -21.25
N SER A 317 -2.10 23.46 -21.52
CA SER A 317 -2.15 24.16 -22.81
C SER A 317 -1.59 23.25 -23.91
N ALA A 318 -0.96 22.15 -23.49
CA ALA A 318 -0.83 20.92 -24.23
C ALA A 318 -2.07 19.97 -24.14
N HIS A 319 -2.78 19.77 -23.01
CA HIS A 319 -3.89 18.80 -22.83
C HIS A 319 -5.04 19.05 -21.76
N GLY A 320 -5.81 20.16 -21.74
CA GLY A 320 -7.15 20.26 -21.05
C GLY A 320 -7.33 21.24 -19.84
N PRO A 321 -8.54 21.31 -19.20
CA PRO A 321 -8.78 22.18 -18.03
C PRO A 321 -8.59 21.45 -16.68
N GLY A 322 -8.02 22.14 -15.69
CA GLY A 322 -7.84 21.64 -14.32
C GLY A 322 -8.86 22.21 -13.33
N ASP A 323 -9.11 21.52 -12.22
CA ASP A 323 -9.94 21.97 -11.09
C ASP A 323 -9.05 22.42 -9.93
N PHE A 324 -9.10 23.71 -9.55
CA PHE A 324 -8.17 24.28 -8.56
C PHE A 324 -8.46 23.84 -7.13
N LEU A 325 -9.73 23.91 -6.69
CA LEU A 325 -10.08 23.79 -5.27
C LEU A 325 -9.91 22.34 -4.76
N VAL A 326 -10.32 21.36 -5.56
CA VAL A 326 -10.17 19.94 -5.18
C VAL A 326 -8.70 19.55 -5.04
N HIS A 327 -7.80 20.07 -5.89
CA HIS A 327 -6.37 19.77 -5.81
C HIS A 327 -5.74 20.36 -4.54
N HIS A 328 -6.20 21.53 -4.09
CA HIS A 328 -5.77 22.09 -2.80
C HIS A 328 -6.31 21.30 -1.61
N ALA A 329 -7.52 20.75 -1.71
CA ALA A 329 -8.06 19.83 -0.70
C ALA A 329 -7.28 18.49 -0.65
N ILE A 330 -6.87 17.95 -1.80
CA ILE A 330 -5.98 16.79 -1.88
C ILE A 330 -4.62 17.12 -1.27
N ALA A 331 -4.05 18.28 -1.62
CA ALA A 331 -2.78 18.73 -1.04
C ALA A 331 -2.87 18.85 0.48
N LEU A 332 -3.95 19.44 1.01
CA LEU A 332 -4.23 19.49 2.45
C LEU A 332 -4.24 18.10 3.08
N GLY A 333 -4.97 17.15 2.47
CA GLY A 333 -5.05 15.76 2.94
C GLY A 333 -3.68 15.09 2.96
N LEU A 334 -2.89 15.24 1.90
CA LEU A 334 -1.53 14.68 1.80
C LEU A 334 -0.56 15.30 2.81
N HIS A 335 -0.54 16.62 2.97
CA HIS A 335 0.34 17.29 3.93
C HIS A 335 -0.03 16.93 5.37
N THR A 336 -1.32 16.88 5.69
CA THR A 336 -1.79 16.54 7.04
C THR A 336 -1.53 15.07 7.36
N THR A 337 -1.75 14.17 6.42
CA THR A 337 -1.41 12.75 6.58
C THR A 337 0.10 12.56 6.76
N THR A 338 0.90 13.27 5.96
CA THR A 338 2.37 13.24 6.09
C THR A 338 2.82 13.79 7.45
N LEU A 339 2.25 14.89 7.91
CA LEU A 339 2.51 15.46 9.24
C LEU A 339 2.26 14.43 10.34
N ILE A 340 1.10 13.77 10.33
CA ILE A 340 0.71 12.77 11.32
C ILE A 340 1.73 11.61 11.33
N LEU A 341 2.05 11.07 10.15
CA LEU A 341 2.94 9.91 10.01
C LEU A 341 4.41 10.25 10.35
N VAL A 342 4.91 11.38 9.86
CA VAL A 342 6.28 11.85 10.09
C VAL A 342 6.47 12.20 11.56
N LYS A 343 5.55 12.95 12.17
CA LYS A 343 5.62 13.25 13.60
C LYS A 343 5.64 11.96 14.43
N GLY A 344 4.74 11.01 14.12
CA GLY A 344 4.71 9.71 14.79
C GLY A 344 6.05 8.97 14.73
N ALA A 345 6.74 9.02 13.58
CA ALA A 345 8.05 8.40 13.40
C ALA A 345 9.19 9.15 14.12
N LEU A 346 9.22 10.49 14.06
CA LEU A 346 10.29 11.30 14.65
C LEU A 346 10.22 11.39 16.18
N ASP A 347 9.01 11.29 16.75
CA ASP A 347 8.77 11.25 18.20
C ASP A 347 8.64 9.81 18.76
N ALA A 348 8.99 8.81 17.94
CA ALA A 348 8.86 7.40 18.30
C ALA A 348 9.81 6.99 19.44
N ARG A 349 11.04 7.52 19.45
CA ARG A 349 12.03 7.19 20.50
C ARG A 349 11.86 7.99 21.78
N GLY A 350 11.27 9.18 21.68
CA GLY A 350 11.08 10.07 22.82
C GLY A 350 10.57 11.44 22.38
N SER A 351 9.77 12.06 23.25
CA SER A 351 9.30 13.44 23.13
C SER A 351 9.56 14.19 24.44
N LYS A 352 9.32 15.50 24.46
CA LYS A 352 9.43 16.29 25.71
C LYS A 352 8.50 15.79 26.82
N LEU A 353 7.35 15.23 26.46
CA LEU A 353 6.37 14.72 27.42
C LEU A 353 6.78 13.35 28.00
N MET A 354 7.31 12.48 27.13
CA MET A 354 7.74 11.11 27.45
C MET A 354 9.11 10.84 26.78
N PRO A 355 10.23 11.17 27.44
CA PRO A 355 11.57 11.05 26.86
C PRO A 355 12.04 9.61 26.66
N ASP A 356 11.53 8.68 27.46
CA ASP A 356 11.88 7.26 27.56
C ASP A 356 10.97 6.35 26.70
N LYS A 357 10.25 6.93 25.73
CA LYS A 357 9.26 6.20 24.91
C LYS A 357 9.82 4.96 24.21
N LYS A 358 11.09 4.98 23.80
CA LYS A 358 11.77 3.83 23.16
C LYS A 358 11.70 2.55 24.01
N ASP A 359 11.64 2.67 25.34
CA ASP A 359 11.71 1.54 26.26
C ASP A 359 10.37 0.78 26.35
N PHE A 360 9.27 1.39 25.89
CA PHE A 360 7.93 0.81 25.88
C PHE A 360 7.57 0.12 24.55
N GLY A 361 8.41 0.27 23.52
CA GLY A 361 8.19 -0.29 22.19
C GLY A 361 7.19 0.49 21.33
N TYR A 362 6.77 -0.12 20.22
CA TYR A 362 5.94 0.54 19.19
C TYR A 362 4.48 0.76 19.59
N SER A 363 3.92 -0.16 20.38
CA SER A 363 2.49 -0.24 20.66
C SER A 363 2.27 -0.46 22.15
N PHE A 364 1.79 0.58 22.81
CA PHE A 364 1.45 0.59 24.24
C PHE A 364 0.22 1.48 24.45
N PRO A 365 -0.58 1.30 25.53
CA PRO A 365 -1.86 1.99 25.67
C PRO A 365 -1.75 3.49 25.99
N CYS A 366 -0.93 3.84 26.98
CA CYS A 366 -0.60 5.20 27.45
C CYS A 366 0.46 5.15 28.57
N ASP A 367 1.01 6.32 28.95
CA ASP A 367 1.92 6.52 30.11
C ASP A 367 1.15 6.99 31.37
N GLY A 368 -0.07 6.47 31.55
CA GLY A 368 -0.95 6.85 32.66
C GLY A 368 -1.58 8.26 32.56
N PRO A 369 -2.36 8.66 33.58
CA PRO A 369 -3.10 9.93 33.60
C PRO A 369 -2.26 11.12 34.11
N GLY A 370 -1.03 10.90 34.57
CA GLY A 370 -0.14 11.95 35.05
C GLY A 370 0.24 12.97 33.96
N ARG A 371 0.84 14.10 34.36
CA ARG A 371 1.38 15.13 33.46
C ARG A 371 0.37 15.71 32.44
N GLY A 372 -0.90 15.79 32.82
CA GLY A 372 -1.97 16.33 31.96
C GLY A 372 -2.66 15.29 31.05
N GLY A 373 -2.31 14.00 31.19
CA GLY A 373 -2.91 12.88 30.47
C GLY A 373 -2.06 12.39 29.30
N GLY A 374 -1.48 11.19 29.42
CA GLY A 374 -0.65 10.55 28.38
C GLY A 374 -1.43 9.75 27.33
N LEU A 375 -2.71 10.03 27.13
CA LEU A 375 -3.50 9.40 26.06
C LEU A 375 -3.01 9.90 24.70
N GLY A 376 -2.85 9.03 23.70
CA GLY A 376 -2.42 9.50 22.36
C GLY A 376 -0.93 9.40 22.04
N MET A 377 -0.12 8.81 22.93
CA MET A 377 1.34 8.98 22.86
C MET A 377 2.10 7.89 22.10
N ASP A 378 1.48 6.73 21.86
CA ASP A 378 2.10 5.64 21.09
C ASP A 378 2.05 5.90 19.59
N VAL A 379 3.06 5.40 18.87
CA VAL A 379 3.20 5.61 17.43
C VAL A 379 2.08 4.93 16.65
N PHE A 380 1.57 3.79 17.16
CA PHE A 380 0.45 3.08 16.57
C PHE A 380 -0.82 3.95 16.52
N ILE A 381 -1.10 4.78 17.53
CA ILE A 381 -2.16 5.80 17.46
C ILE A 381 -1.92 6.77 16.31
N TRP A 382 -0.73 7.34 16.15
CA TRP A 382 -0.46 8.31 15.07
C TRP A 382 -0.70 7.69 13.69
N THR A 383 -0.30 6.44 13.48
CA THR A 383 -0.59 5.71 12.23
C THR A 383 -2.08 5.36 12.05
N SER A 384 -2.85 5.33 13.15
CA SER A 384 -4.28 5.00 13.18
C SER A 384 -5.21 6.23 13.22
N CYS A 385 -4.68 7.43 13.49
CA CYS A 385 -5.43 8.67 13.72
C CYS A 385 -6.25 9.18 12.52
N LEU A 386 -6.10 8.59 11.33
CA LEU A 386 -6.87 8.97 10.13
C LEU A 386 -8.36 8.60 10.21
N GLY A 387 -8.78 7.83 11.23
CA GLY A 387 -10.19 7.55 11.51
C GLY A 387 -10.77 8.46 12.59
N TYR A 388 -11.41 9.58 12.20
CA TYR A 388 -12.11 10.52 13.10
C TYR A 388 -13.13 9.84 14.04
N TRP A 389 -13.63 8.65 13.70
CA TRP A 389 -14.59 7.88 14.48
C TRP A 389 -13.99 6.89 15.50
N ILE A 390 -12.66 6.73 15.52
CA ILE A 390 -11.97 5.91 16.51
C ILE A 390 -12.20 6.45 17.93
N TYR A 391 -12.52 7.74 18.09
CA TYR A 391 -12.88 8.33 19.38
C TYR A 391 -14.22 7.81 19.94
N VAL A 392 -15.22 7.47 19.10
CA VAL A 392 -16.55 7.08 19.61
C VAL A 392 -16.55 5.69 20.26
N PHE A 393 -15.61 4.80 19.87
CA PHE A 393 -15.45 3.48 20.50
C PHE A 393 -14.38 3.43 21.62
N ASN A 394 -13.44 4.37 21.65
CA ASN A 394 -12.36 4.39 22.66
C ASN A 394 -12.81 4.74 24.08
N PHE A 395 -14.02 5.26 24.28
CA PHE A 395 -14.48 5.70 25.60
C PHE A 395 -14.99 4.61 26.53
N LEU A 396 -15.00 3.33 26.11
CA LEU A 396 -15.73 2.31 26.86
C LEU A 396 -14.91 1.08 27.25
N ALA A 397 -13.58 0.99 27.04
CA ALA A 397 -12.85 -0.22 27.48
C ALA A 397 -13.09 -0.53 28.98
N TRP A 398 -13.08 0.51 29.82
CA TRP A 398 -13.41 0.43 31.24
C TRP A 398 -14.90 0.14 31.48
N TYR A 399 -15.80 0.85 30.77
CA TYR A 399 -17.24 0.62 30.86
C TYR A 399 -17.64 -0.81 30.48
N TRP A 400 -17.03 -1.36 29.43
CA TRP A 400 -17.22 -2.73 28.99
C TRP A 400 -16.68 -3.72 30.00
N GLN A 401 -15.57 -3.41 30.69
CA GLN A 401 -15.04 -4.25 31.75
C GLN A 401 -16.03 -4.33 32.92
N GLU A 402 -16.57 -3.20 33.39
CA GLU A 402 -17.60 -3.19 34.43
C GLU A 402 -18.86 -3.97 34.02
N LEU A 403 -19.31 -3.81 32.77
CA LEU A 403 -20.44 -4.57 32.24
C LEU A 403 -20.14 -6.08 32.20
N ILE A 404 -18.97 -6.49 31.70
CA ILE A 404 -18.57 -7.90 31.63
C ILE A 404 -18.53 -8.53 33.02
N GLU A 405 -18.07 -7.80 34.03
CA GLU A 405 -18.06 -8.27 35.42
C GLU A 405 -19.49 -8.50 35.95
N THR A 406 -20.44 -7.62 35.62
CA THR A 406 -21.86 -7.86 35.98
C THR A 406 -22.46 -9.07 35.27
N LEU A 407 -22.08 -9.31 34.01
CA LEU A 407 -22.53 -10.48 33.24
C LEU A 407 -21.90 -11.78 33.77
N ALA A 408 -20.62 -11.77 34.11
CA ALA A 408 -19.92 -12.91 34.71
C ALA A 408 -20.57 -13.29 36.05
N TRP A 409 -20.87 -12.29 36.89
CA TRP A 409 -21.62 -12.49 38.13
C TRP A 409 -23.01 -13.11 37.89
N ALA A 410 -23.73 -12.66 36.87
CA ALA A 410 -25.05 -13.19 36.53
C ALA A 410 -24.98 -14.65 36.03
N HIS A 411 -23.98 -14.97 35.20
CA HIS A 411 -23.77 -16.32 34.66
C HIS A 411 -23.53 -17.35 35.79
N GLU A 412 -22.67 -17.00 36.75
CA GLU A 412 -22.37 -17.87 37.89
C GLU A 412 -23.57 -18.09 38.83
N ARG A 413 -24.48 -17.12 38.91
CA ARG A 413 -25.67 -17.17 39.76
C ARG A 413 -26.93 -17.70 39.07
N THR A 414 -26.88 -17.97 37.77
CA THR A 414 -28.02 -18.50 37.02
C THR A 414 -28.06 -20.02 37.11
N PRO A 415 -29.12 -20.64 37.67
CA PRO A 415 -29.26 -22.10 37.72
C PRO A 415 -29.19 -22.71 36.32
N LEU A 416 -28.60 -23.90 36.20
CA LEU A 416 -28.31 -24.62 34.94
C LEU A 416 -27.18 -24.00 34.09
N ALA A 417 -27.09 -22.67 33.99
CA ALA A 417 -25.99 -22.01 33.28
C ALA A 417 -24.65 -22.14 34.02
N ASN A 418 -24.69 -22.13 35.36
CA ASN A 418 -23.52 -22.29 36.23
C ASN A 418 -22.82 -23.66 36.13
N LEU A 419 -23.44 -24.65 35.48
CA LEU A 419 -22.82 -25.94 35.15
C LEU A 419 -21.80 -25.80 34.02
N ILE A 420 -21.97 -24.79 33.16
CA ILE A 420 -21.06 -24.48 32.05
C ILE A 420 -20.11 -23.39 32.53
N ARG A 421 -18.82 -23.73 32.69
CA ARG A 421 -17.77 -22.78 33.04
C ARG A 421 -16.99 -22.36 31.80
N TRP A 422 -16.57 -21.11 31.77
CA TRP A 422 -15.60 -20.65 30.78
C TRP A 422 -14.23 -21.27 31.07
N ARG A 423 -13.47 -21.55 30.00
CA ARG A 423 -12.07 -21.97 30.11
C ARG A 423 -11.17 -20.78 30.42
N ASP A 424 -11.41 -19.66 29.73
CA ASP A 424 -10.66 -18.42 29.86
C ASP A 424 -11.58 -17.33 30.43
N LYS A 425 -11.06 -16.52 31.35
CA LYS A 425 -11.85 -15.48 32.02
C LYS A 425 -12.32 -14.43 30.99
N PRO A 426 -13.62 -14.09 30.95
CA PRO A 426 -14.09 -13.04 30.05
C PRO A 426 -13.56 -11.68 30.52
N VAL A 427 -12.87 -10.99 29.62
CA VAL A 427 -12.31 -9.64 29.85
C VAL A 427 -12.59 -8.76 28.63
N ALA A 428 -12.70 -7.45 28.86
CA ALA A 428 -12.80 -6.49 27.76
C ALA A 428 -11.53 -6.53 26.88
N LEU A 429 -11.66 -6.09 25.63
CA LEU A 429 -10.51 -5.89 24.75
C LEU A 429 -9.52 -4.90 25.38
N SER A 430 -8.22 -5.16 25.23
CA SER A 430 -7.21 -4.16 25.61
C SER A 430 -7.38 -2.87 24.81
N ILE A 431 -6.91 -1.74 25.36
CA ILE A 431 -7.05 -0.42 24.72
C ILE A 431 -6.49 -0.43 23.28
N VAL A 432 -5.32 -1.04 23.06
CA VAL A 432 -4.72 -1.14 21.73
C VAL A 432 -5.53 -2.04 20.80
N GLN A 433 -6.00 -3.19 21.29
CA GLN A 433 -6.85 -4.09 20.49
C GLN A 433 -8.17 -3.42 20.11
N ALA A 434 -8.80 -2.69 21.02
CA ALA A 434 -10.03 -1.95 20.75
C ALA A 434 -9.83 -0.89 19.65
N ARG A 435 -8.70 -0.16 19.67
CA ARG A 435 -8.32 0.78 18.60
C ARG A 435 -8.16 0.07 17.26
N LEU A 436 -7.43 -1.05 17.23
CA LEU A 436 -7.21 -1.82 16.01
C LEU A 436 -8.52 -2.37 15.44
N VAL A 437 -9.36 -2.97 16.28
CA VAL A 437 -10.67 -3.50 15.89
C VAL A 437 -11.59 -2.38 15.38
N GLY A 438 -11.61 -1.23 16.07
CA GLY A 438 -12.37 -0.06 15.64
C GLY A 438 -11.89 0.49 14.28
N LEU A 439 -10.57 0.64 14.09
CA LEU A 439 -9.97 1.03 12.81
C LEU A 439 -10.29 0.04 11.70
N ALA A 440 -10.25 -1.27 11.99
CA ALA A 440 -10.55 -2.31 11.02
C ALA A 440 -12.01 -2.21 10.54
N HIS A 441 -12.97 -2.10 11.47
CA HIS A 441 -14.39 -1.93 11.13
C HIS A 441 -14.64 -0.63 10.38
N PHE A 442 -14.02 0.48 10.80
CA PHE A 442 -14.13 1.76 10.11
C PHE A 442 -13.60 1.66 8.68
N SER A 443 -12.41 1.10 8.49
CA SER A 443 -11.79 0.96 7.16
C SER A 443 -12.62 0.06 6.25
N VAL A 444 -13.08 -1.07 6.78
CA VAL A 444 -13.93 -2.03 6.05
C VAL A 444 -15.27 -1.39 5.67
N GLY A 445 -15.95 -0.74 6.63
CA GLY A 445 -17.21 -0.04 6.40
C GLY A 445 -17.06 1.07 5.37
N TYR A 446 -16.03 1.91 5.50
CA TYR A 446 -15.75 3.00 4.57
C TYR A 446 -15.52 2.49 3.14
N ILE A 447 -14.68 1.46 2.96
CA ILE A 447 -14.40 0.86 1.65
C ILE A 447 -15.67 0.25 1.05
N PHE A 448 -16.43 -0.53 1.81
CA PHE A 448 -17.63 -1.20 1.28
C PHE A 448 -18.77 -0.22 0.98
N THR A 449 -18.97 0.80 1.81
CA THR A 449 -19.96 1.84 1.54
C THR A 449 -19.63 2.57 0.23
N TYR A 450 -18.37 2.99 0.05
CA TYR A 450 -17.97 3.69 -1.16
C TYR A 450 -17.97 2.78 -2.39
N ALA A 451 -17.50 1.53 -2.26
CA ALA A 451 -17.49 0.57 -3.36
C ALA A 451 -18.91 0.24 -3.85
N ALA A 452 -19.85 0.02 -2.93
CA ALA A 452 -21.25 -0.23 -3.28
C ALA A 452 -21.87 0.98 -3.99
N PHE A 453 -21.65 2.19 -3.46
CA PHE A 453 -22.12 3.43 -4.11
C PHE A 453 -21.51 3.62 -5.50
N LEU A 454 -20.18 3.50 -5.62
CA LEU A 454 -19.45 3.72 -6.86
C LEU A 454 -19.97 2.78 -7.95
N ILE A 455 -19.98 1.48 -7.67
CA ILE A 455 -20.40 0.46 -8.65
C ILE A 455 -21.87 0.65 -9.03
N ALA A 456 -22.76 0.81 -8.05
CA ALA A 456 -24.20 0.92 -8.31
C ALA A 456 -24.57 2.22 -9.05
N SER A 457 -23.92 3.34 -8.73
CA SER A 457 -24.20 4.63 -9.36
C SER A 457 -23.67 4.72 -10.80
N THR A 458 -22.51 4.12 -11.08
CA THR A 458 -21.98 4.10 -12.45
C THR A 458 -22.70 3.08 -13.31
N SER A 459 -22.92 1.85 -12.84
CA SER A 459 -23.61 0.82 -13.61
C SER A 459 -25.10 1.14 -13.79
N GLY A 460 -25.74 1.77 -12.81
CA GLY A 460 -27.14 2.20 -12.95
C GLY A 460 -27.35 3.25 -14.04
N LYS A 461 -26.30 3.98 -14.44
CA LYS A 461 -26.37 5.02 -15.49
C LYS A 461 -25.79 4.58 -16.83
N PHE A 462 -24.76 3.73 -16.83
CA PHE A 462 -23.98 3.38 -18.01
C PHE A 462 -23.87 1.87 -18.29
N GLY A 463 -24.39 1.02 -17.40
CA GLY A 463 -24.30 -0.44 -17.47
C GLY A 463 -25.47 -1.11 -18.16
#